data_AF-A0A6J1UA64-F1
#
_entry.id   AF-A0A6J1UA64-F1
#
_cell.length_a   1.000
_cell.length_b   1.000
_cell.length_c   1.000
_cell.angle_alpha   90.00
_cell.angle_beta   90.00
_cell.angle_gamma   90.00
#
_symmetry.space_group_name_H-M   'P 1'
#
loop_
_entity.id
_entity.type
_entity.pdbx_description
1 polymer ?
#
loop_
_entity_poly.entity_id
_entity_poly.type
_entity_poly.pdbx_seq_one_letter_code
_entity_poly.pdbx_strand_id
1 'polypeptide(L)'
;MSGNLGQSETSAVYHERQRLELCAVHALNNVLQERLFTQDIADEICKRLAPDARWNPHRSFLGTGNYDVNVIMAALQSVGLEAIWWDKRRPLEQLSLAGLVGFIVNVPSNVCLGFLSLPVRRRHWIAVRQLDGIYYNLDSKLKAPAPIGGEADLRIFLQEVLSQGA
;
A
#
# COMPACT_ATOMS: atom_id res chain seq x y z
N MET A 1 16.80 -8.88 45.31
CA MET A 1 16.99 -8.05 44.10
C MET A 1 17.07 -8.96 42.90
N SER A 2 15.96 -9.20 42.22
CA SER A 2 15.95 -9.89 40.93
C SER A 2 15.05 -9.07 40.02
N GLY A 3 15.68 -8.19 39.23
CA GLY A 3 15.02 -7.40 38.22
C GLY A 3 14.59 -8.31 37.09
N ASN A 4 13.28 -8.41 36.90
CA ASN A 4 12.68 -9.03 35.72
C ASN A 4 12.91 -8.05 34.57
N LEU A 5 13.89 -8.34 33.69
CA LEU A 5 14.04 -7.60 32.45
C LEU A 5 12.78 -7.82 31.62
N GLY A 6 11.99 -6.77 31.49
CA GLY A 6 10.83 -6.73 30.61
C GLY A 6 11.25 -7.18 29.22
N GLN A 7 10.69 -8.31 28.78
CA GLN A 7 10.68 -8.68 27.39
C GLN A 7 10.00 -7.52 26.65
N SER A 8 10.78 -6.78 25.87
CA SER A 8 10.22 -5.85 24.89
C SER A 8 9.44 -6.71 23.91
N GLU A 9 8.12 -6.80 24.08
CA GLU A 9 7.23 -7.40 23.09
C GLU A 9 7.43 -6.63 21.79
N THR A 10 8.20 -7.20 20.87
CA THR A 10 8.20 -6.77 19.47
C THR A 10 6.81 -7.02 18.96
N SER A 11 5.95 -6.00 19.00
CA SER A 11 4.62 -6.06 18.42
C SER A 11 4.77 -6.53 16.98
N ALA A 12 4.17 -7.67 16.64
CA ALA A 12 4.33 -8.25 15.31
C ALA A 12 3.87 -7.25 14.25
N VAL A 13 4.71 -7.00 13.23
CA VAL A 13 4.38 -6.11 12.12
C VAL A 13 3.06 -6.54 11.49
N TYR A 14 2.10 -5.62 11.46
CA TYR A 14 0.78 -5.88 10.89
C TYR A 14 0.90 -6.04 9.36
N HIS A 15 0.29 -7.11 8.83
CA HIS A 15 0.35 -7.44 7.40
C HIS A 15 -0.91 -8.16 6.91
N GLU A 16 -1.68 -7.49 6.07
CA GLU A 16 -2.76 -8.10 5.30
C GLU A 16 -2.24 -8.67 3.99
N ARG A 17 -2.57 -9.95 3.77
CA ARG A 17 -2.33 -10.64 2.51
C ARG A 17 -3.49 -10.42 1.55
N GLN A 18 -3.14 -10.29 0.27
CA GLN A 18 -4.08 -9.95 -0.78
C GLN A 18 -5.19 -10.98 -0.88
N ARG A 19 -6.43 -10.49 -0.93
CA ARG A 19 -7.61 -11.24 -1.35
C ARG A 19 -8.23 -10.54 -2.54
N LEU A 20 -8.58 -11.31 -3.57
CA LEU A 20 -9.21 -10.78 -4.80
C LEU A 20 -8.40 -9.62 -5.41
N GLU A 21 -9.07 -8.55 -5.85
CA GLU A 21 -8.46 -7.35 -6.41
C GLU A 21 -8.41 -6.19 -5.40
N LEU A 22 -8.34 -6.50 -4.09
CA LEU A 22 -8.40 -5.50 -3.00
C LEU A 22 -7.04 -4.91 -2.63
N CYS A 23 -6.07 -4.88 -3.54
CA CYS A 23 -4.71 -4.41 -3.25
C CYS A 23 -4.66 -2.99 -2.68
N ALA A 24 -5.56 -2.09 -3.11
CA ALA A 24 -5.66 -0.74 -2.53
C ALA A 24 -6.07 -0.74 -1.05
N VAL A 25 -7.05 -1.58 -0.67
CA VAL A 25 -7.50 -1.71 0.73
C VAL A 25 -6.38 -2.27 1.60
N HIS A 26 -5.71 -3.32 1.12
CA HIS A 26 -4.59 -3.91 1.85
C HIS A 26 -3.40 -2.96 1.93
N ALA A 27 -3.11 -2.19 0.88
CA ALA A 27 -2.06 -1.18 0.93
C ALA A 27 -2.37 -0.09 1.98
N LEU A 28 -3.62 0.38 2.06
CA LEU A 28 -4.07 1.32 3.10
C LEU A 28 -3.90 0.72 4.51
N ASN A 29 -4.42 -0.48 4.76
CA ASN A 29 -4.32 -1.11 6.08
C ASN A 29 -2.87 -1.41 6.46
N ASN A 30 -2.06 -1.90 5.51
CA ASN A 30 -0.65 -2.20 5.74
C ASN A 30 0.15 -0.93 6.03
N VAL A 31 -0.04 0.15 5.24
CA VAL A 31 0.68 1.40 5.51
C VAL A 31 0.21 2.05 6.82
N LEU A 32 -1.03 1.82 7.26
CA LEU A 32 -1.54 2.34 8.55
C LEU A 32 -1.26 1.41 9.73
N GLN A 33 -0.81 0.18 9.47
CA GLN A 33 -0.55 -0.87 10.47
C GLN A 33 -1.80 -1.25 11.28
N GLU A 34 -2.97 -1.09 10.68
CA GLU A 34 -4.26 -1.39 11.32
C GLU A 34 -5.32 -1.72 10.26
N ARG A 35 -6.29 -2.57 10.62
CA ARG A 35 -7.42 -2.93 9.75
C ARG A 35 -8.52 -1.87 9.78
N LEU A 36 -8.29 -0.72 9.16
CA LEU A 36 -9.23 0.40 9.15
C LEU A 36 -10.21 0.34 7.98
N PHE A 37 -9.78 -0.20 6.84
CA PHE A 37 -10.56 -0.23 5.61
C PHE A 37 -10.97 -1.66 5.26
N THR A 38 -12.20 -1.80 4.80
CA THR A 38 -12.75 -3.03 4.23
C THR A 38 -13.20 -2.77 2.79
N GLN A 39 -13.54 -3.84 2.07
CA GLN A 39 -14.16 -3.72 0.76
C GLN A 39 -15.44 -2.88 0.81
N ASP A 40 -16.28 -3.08 1.83
CA ASP A 40 -17.53 -2.31 2.01
C ASP A 40 -17.24 -0.81 2.20
N ILE A 41 -16.25 -0.47 3.03
CA ILE A 41 -15.86 0.94 3.25
C ILE A 41 -15.33 1.55 1.94
N ALA A 42 -14.47 0.84 1.21
CA ALA A 42 -13.95 1.30 -0.07
C ALA A 42 -15.04 1.46 -1.13
N ASP A 43 -16.02 0.55 -1.15
CA ASP A 43 -17.19 0.63 -2.03
C ASP A 43 -18.10 1.82 -1.69
N GLU A 44 -18.30 2.14 -0.41
CA GLU A 44 -19.02 3.34 0.02
C GLU A 44 -18.30 4.63 -0.38
N ILE A 45 -16.96 4.65 -0.28
CA ILE A 45 -16.14 5.75 -0.79
C ILE A 45 -16.34 5.91 -2.30
N CYS A 46 -16.35 4.80 -3.06
CA CYS A 46 -16.59 4.84 -4.50
C CYS A 46 -17.97 5.43 -4.82
N LYS A 47 -19.02 5.02 -4.12
CA LYS A 47 -20.38 5.54 -4.33
C LYS A 47 -20.45 7.05 -4.06
N ARG A 48 -19.80 7.51 -2.99
CA ARG A 48 -19.73 8.95 -2.67
C ARG A 48 -18.98 9.76 -3.72
N LEU A 49 -17.92 9.22 -4.29
CA LEU A 49 -17.14 9.88 -5.36
C LEU A 49 -17.92 9.98 -6.67
N ALA A 50 -18.86 9.06 -6.92
CA ALA A 50 -19.66 9.02 -8.14
C ALA A 50 -21.14 8.66 -7.85
N PRO A 51 -21.91 9.55 -7.20
CA PRO A 51 -23.25 9.25 -6.69
C PRO A 51 -24.27 8.98 -7.80
N ASP A 52 -24.13 9.65 -8.95
CA ASP A 52 -25.06 9.55 -10.08
C ASP A 52 -24.60 8.54 -11.15
N ALA A 53 -23.48 7.85 -10.91
CA ALA A 53 -22.91 6.96 -11.90
C ALA A 53 -23.60 5.59 -11.87
N ARG A 54 -24.33 5.26 -12.95
CA ARG A 54 -24.90 3.91 -13.16
C ARG A 54 -23.83 2.82 -13.15
N TRP A 55 -22.61 3.17 -13.55
CA TRP A 55 -21.41 2.34 -13.47
C TRP A 55 -20.32 3.11 -12.73
N ASN A 56 -19.82 2.56 -11.62
CA ASN A 56 -18.83 3.27 -10.81
C ASN A 56 -17.43 3.20 -11.48
N PRO A 57 -16.84 4.32 -11.89
CA PRO A 57 -15.56 4.33 -12.61
C PRO A 57 -14.35 3.99 -11.71
N HIS A 58 -14.53 4.00 -10.39
CA HIS A 58 -13.46 3.84 -9.41
C HIS A 58 -13.28 2.40 -8.91
N ARG A 59 -13.99 1.43 -9.50
CA ARG A 59 -13.88 -0.01 -9.17
C ARG A 59 -14.20 -0.90 -10.37
N SER A 60 -13.78 -2.17 -10.30
CA SER A 60 -14.16 -3.19 -11.27
C SER A 60 -15.69 -3.30 -11.39
N PHE A 61 -16.18 -3.49 -12.61
CA PHE A 61 -17.61 -3.62 -12.94
C PHE A 61 -18.35 -4.67 -12.09
N LEU A 62 -17.66 -5.76 -11.75
CA LEU A 62 -18.19 -6.87 -10.95
C LEU A 62 -18.09 -6.63 -9.42
N GLY A 63 -17.64 -5.45 -8.99
CA GLY A 63 -17.49 -5.13 -7.56
C GLY A 63 -16.40 -5.92 -6.84
N THR A 64 -15.43 -6.50 -7.58
CA THR A 64 -14.37 -7.36 -7.04
C THR A 64 -13.19 -6.61 -6.42
N GLY A 65 -13.21 -5.27 -6.47
CA GLY A 65 -12.11 -4.38 -6.05
C GLY A 65 -11.55 -3.56 -7.22
N ASN A 66 -10.22 -3.52 -7.34
CA ASN A 66 -9.44 -2.72 -8.30
C ASN A 66 -9.70 -1.21 -8.16
N TYR A 67 -9.57 -0.73 -6.93
CA TYR A 67 -9.79 0.67 -6.62
C TYR A 67 -8.69 1.57 -7.18
N ASP A 68 -9.10 2.71 -7.72
CA ASP A 68 -8.18 3.71 -8.22
C ASP A 68 -7.60 4.60 -7.10
N VAL A 69 -6.77 5.55 -7.50
CA VAL A 69 -6.11 6.45 -6.56
C VAL A 69 -7.06 7.39 -5.82
N ASN A 70 -8.21 7.75 -6.39
CA ASN A 70 -9.15 8.67 -5.76
C ASN A 70 -9.78 8.04 -4.52
N VAL A 71 -10.03 6.72 -4.56
CA VAL A 71 -10.48 5.94 -3.41
C VAL A 71 -9.43 5.97 -2.30
N ILE A 72 -8.16 5.80 -2.65
CA ILE A 72 -7.03 5.86 -1.70
C ILE A 72 -6.94 7.25 -1.06
N MET A 73 -7.01 8.32 -1.86
CA MET A 73 -6.96 9.69 -1.37
C MET A 73 -8.14 10.00 -0.43
N ALA A 74 -9.36 9.62 -0.80
CA ALA A 74 -10.55 9.83 0.02
C ALA A 74 -10.52 9.00 1.32
N ALA A 75 -9.98 7.78 1.28
CA ALA A 75 -9.78 6.94 2.46
C ALA A 75 -8.78 7.57 3.44
N LEU A 76 -7.63 8.07 2.94
CA LEU A 76 -6.65 8.76 3.79
C LEU A 76 -7.24 10.03 4.42
N GLN A 77 -8.00 10.81 3.65
CA GLN A 77 -8.69 12.00 4.16
C GLN A 77 -9.67 11.68 5.29
N SER A 78 -10.37 10.54 5.22
CA SER A 78 -11.32 10.14 6.28
C SER A 78 -10.66 9.80 7.62
N VAL A 79 -9.34 9.57 7.63
CA VAL A 79 -8.54 9.35 8.83
C VAL A 79 -7.59 10.52 9.14
N GLY A 80 -7.82 11.68 8.52
CA GLY A 80 -7.04 12.90 8.78
C GLY A 80 -5.64 12.91 8.15
N LEU A 81 -5.40 12.08 7.13
CA LEU A 81 -4.15 12.02 6.39
C LEU A 81 -4.32 12.54 4.96
N GLU A 82 -3.21 12.95 4.34
CA GLU A 82 -3.18 13.42 2.96
C GLU A 82 -2.17 12.61 2.14
N ALA A 83 -2.53 12.30 0.89
CA ALA A 83 -1.61 11.71 -0.07
C ALA A 83 -0.92 12.80 -0.89
N ILE A 84 0.40 12.83 -0.83
CA ILE A 84 1.23 13.74 -1.63
C ILE A 84 1.75 12.98 -2.85
N TRP A 85 1.51 13.55 -4.04
CA TRP A 85 2.03 12.98 -5.28
C TRP A 85 3.52 13.28 -5.43
N TRP A 86 4.33 12.22 -5.49
CA TRP A 86 5.74 12.34 -5.85
C TRP A 86 5.91 12.34 -7.37
N ASP A 87 6.61 13.36 -7.88
CA ASP A 87 7.00 13.42 -9.29
C ASP A 87 8.23 12.53 -9.53
N LYS A 88 8.02 11.37 -10.18
CA LYS A 88 9.08 10.39 -10.47
C LYS A 88 10.23 10.93 -11.33
N ARG A 89 10.08 12.11 -11.95
CA ARG A 89 11.14 12.76 -12.72
C ARG A 89 12.14 13.49 -11.82
N ARG A 90 11.80 13.70 -10.54
CA ARG A 90 12.70 14.32 -9.57
C ARG A 90 13.64 13.28 -8.96
N PRO A 91 14.90 13.64 -8.67
CA PRO A 91 15.83 12.78 -7.96
C PRO A 91 15.28 12.39 -6.57
N LEU A 92 15.40 11.12 -6.18
CA LEU A 92 14.90 10.61 -4.90
C LEU A 92 15.62 11.19 -3.68
N GLU A 93 16.76 11.85 -3.89
CA GLU A 93 17.50 12.61 -2.87
C GLU A 93 16.69 13.83 -2.40
N GLN A 94 15.77 14.35 -3.23
CA GLN A 94 14.89 15.46 -2.87
C GLN A 94 13.64 15.03 -2.10
N LEU A 95 13.40 13.71 -1.98
CA LEU A 95 12.27 13.18 -1.23
C LEU A 95 12.55 13.32 0.27
N SER A 96 11.85 14.24 0.92
CA SER A 96 11.87 14.35 2.38
C SER A 96 11.11 13.18 3.00
N LEU A 97 11.80 12.38 3.82
CA LEU A 97 11.21 11.24 4.53
C LEU A 97 10.62 11.66 5.90
N ALA A 98 10.97 12.86 6.38
CA ALA A 98 10.55 13.35 7.68
C ALA A 98 9.03 13.60 7.70
N GLY A 99 8.35 13.04 8.71
CA GLY A 99 6.91 13.21 8.92
C GLY A 99 6.03 12.37 7.99
N LEU A 100 6.60 11.51 7.14
CA LEU A 100 5.82 10.58 6.33
C LEU A 100 5.38 9.37 7.15
N VAL A 101 4.11 9.00 7.05
CA VAL A 101 3.59 7.73 7.59
C VAL A 101 4.12 6.54 6.79
N GLY A 102 4.21 6.69 5.47
CA GLY A 102 4.70 5.66 4.56
C GLY A 102 4.41 6.02 3.10
N PHE A 103 4.60 5.04 2.22
CA PHE A 103 4.41 5.16 0.78
C PHE A 103 3.34 4.18 0.31
N ILE A 104 2.53 4.63 -0.64
CA ILE A 104 1.69 3.78 -1.47
C ILE A 104 2.18 3.92 -2.91
N VAL A 105 2.63 2.82 -3.50
CA VAL A 105 3.25 2.84 -4.83
C VAL A 105 2.43 1.99 -5.80
N ASN A 106 2.19 2.51 -7.01
CA ASN A 106 1.50 1.79 -8.07
C ASN A 106 2.51 1.14 -9.03
N VAL A 107 2.58 -0.18 -8.99
CA VAL A 107 3.59 -0.95 -9.73
C VAL A 107 2.92 -1.84 -10.78
N PRO A 108 3.56 -2.09 -11.94
CA PRO A 108 3.11 -3.15 -12.82
C PRO A 108 3.34 -4.50 -12.14
N SER A 109 2.35 -5.38 -12.20
CA SER A 109 2.41 -6.70 -11.58
C SER A 109 1.74 -7.73 -12.46
N ASN A 110 2.31 -8.93 -12.53
CA ASN A 110 1.72 -10.02 -13.29
C ASN A 110 0.45 -10.54 -12.61
N VAL A 111 -0.52 -10.94 -13.42
CA VAL A 111 -1.70 -11.65 -12.94
C VAL A 111 -1.33 -13.11 -12.71
N CYS A 112 -1.51 -13.61 -11.49
CA CYS A 112 -1.31 -15.01 -11.16
C CYS A 112 -2.65 -15.75 -11.18
N LEU A 113 -2.72 -16.84 -11.95
CA LEU A 113 -3.82 -17.82 -11.89
C LEU A 113 -3.25 -19.12 -11.31
N GLY A 114 -3.49 -19.34 -10.01
CA GLY A 114 -2.84 -20.42 -9.28
C GLY A 114 -1.31 -20.23 -9.25
N PHE A 115 -0.57 -21.22 -9.76
CA PHE A 115 0.89 -21.17 -9.88
C PHE A 115 1.37 -20.57 -11.21
N LEU A 116 0.47 -20.27 -12.15
CA LEU A 116 0.83 -19.72 -13.46
C LEU A 116 0.80 -18.19 -13.44
N SER A 117 1.93 -17.56 -13.77
CA SER A 117 1.99 -16.13 -14.07
C SER A 117 1.56 -15.91 -15.52
N LEU A 118 0.46 -15.20 -15.74
CA LEU A 118 0.02 -14.81 -17.07
C LEU A 118 0.86 -13.63 -17.58
N PRO A 119 1.13 -13.53 -18.90
CA PRO A 119 1.89 -12.43 -19.51
C PRO A 119 1.07 -11.12 -19.58
N VAL A 120 0.07 -10.97 -18.71
CA VAL A 120 -0.76 -9.77 -18.60
C VAL A 120 -0.31 -9.00 -17.37
N ARG A 121 0.16 -7.77 -17.58
CA ARG A 121 0.51 -6.84 -16.51
C ARG A 121 -0.72 -6.02 -16.12
N ARG A 122 -1.00 -5.97 -14.82
CA ARG A 122 -1.98 -5.06 -14.23
C ARG A 122 -1.30 -4.15 -13.23
N ARG A 123 -1.93 -3.01 -12.95
CA ARG A 123 -1.49 -2.12 -11.88
C ARG A 123 -1.79 -2.74 -10.52
N HIS A 124 -0.89 -2.52 -9.57
CA HIS A 124 -0.95 -3.12 -8.24
C HIS A 124 -0.44 -2.11 -7.22
N TRP A 125 -1.19 -1.93 -6.15
CA TRP A 125 -0.83 -1.03 -5.06
C TRP A 125 -0.01 -1.80 -4.02
N ILE A 126 1.17 -1.28 -3.70
CA ILE A 126 2.03 -1.78 -2.61
C ILE A 126 2.18 -0.70 -1.54
N ALA A 127 2.35 -1.13 -0.30
CA ALA A 127 2.64 -0.26 0.83
C ALA A 127 4.10 -0.41 1.25
N VAL A 128 4.74 0.69 1.63
CA VAL A 128 6.05 0.71 2.28
C VAL A 128 5.95 1.58 3.53
N ARG A 129 6.46 1.10 4.65
CA ARG A 129 6.41 1.85 5.92
C ARG A 129 7.67 1.62 6.75
N GLN A 130 8.11 2.66 7.45
CA GLN A 130 9.13 2.55 8.49
C GLN A 130 8.49 2.09 9.80
N LEU A 131 9.06 1.04 10.39
CA LEU A 131 8.67 0.48 11.69
C LEU A 131 9.96 0.21 12.46
N ASP A 132 10.06 0.76 13.66
CA ASP A 132 11.23 0.62 14.54
C ASP A 132 12.57 0.92 13.81
N GLY A 133 12.57 1.96 12.98
CA GLY A 133 13.73 2.41 12.21
C GLY A 133 13.99 1.67 10.89
N ILE A 134 13.28 0.57 10.62
CA ILE A 134 13.45 -0.27 9.42
C ILE A 134 12.29 -0.06 8.47
N TYR A 135 12.58 0.18 7.19
CA TYR A 135 11.57 0.18 6.14
C TYR A 135 11.19 -1.25 5.75
N TYR A 136 9.90 -1.50 5.61
CA TYR A 136 9.35 -2.78 5.16
C TYR A 136 8.57 -2.61 3.87
N ASN A 137 8.79 -3.53 2.93
CA ASN A 137 7.87 -3.79 1.84
C ASN A 137 6.70 -4.61 2.38
N LEU A 138 5.53 -3.99 2.40
CA LEU A 138 4.27 -4.55 2.87
C LEU A 138 3.34 -4.85 1.69
N ASP A 139 3.90 -5.25 0.54
CA ASP A 139 3.11 -5.78 -0.57
C ASP A 139 2.25 -6.96 -0.10
N SER A 140 0.94 -6.78 -0.23
CA SER A 140 -0.07 -7.77 0.13
C SER A 140 0.10 -9.12 -0.60
N LYS A 141 0.83 -9.19 -1.73
CA LYS A 141 1.18 -10.46 -2.40
C LYS A 141 2.24 -11.27 -1.65
N LEU A 142 3.03 -10.65 -0.77
CA LEU A 142 4.04 -11.34 0.03
C LEU A 142 3.41 -12.20 1.12
N LYS A 143 4.11 -13.28 1.48
CA LYS A 143 3.69 -14.16 2.59
C LYS A 143 3.84 -13.49 3.96
N ALA A 144 4.79 -12.56 4.09
CA ALA A 144 5.10 -11.80 5.29
C ALA A 144 5.77 -10.46 4.88
N PRO A 145 5.83 -9.46 5.79
CA PRO A 145 6.61 -8.24 5.61
C PRO A 145 8.05 -8.55 5.19
N ALA A 146 8.53 -7.90 4.13
CA ALA A 146 9.92 -8.03 3.70
C ALA A 146 10.71 -6.79 4.13
N PRO A 147 11.75 -6.93 4.98
CA PRO A 147 12.58 -5.80 5.36
C PRO A 147 13.34 -5.29 4.13
N ILE A 148 13.31 -3.97 3.93
CA ILE A 148 14.10 -3.25 2.93
C ILE A 148 15.41 -2.80 3.55
N GLY A 149 15.35 -2.19 4.75
CA GLY A 149 16.52 -1.66 5.44
C GLY A 149 16.36 -0.20 5.85
N GLY A 150 17.45 0.57 5.78
CA GLY A 150 17.47 1.99 6.12
C GLY A 150 17.00 2.89 4.98
N GLU A 151 17.20 4.20 5.12
CA GLU A 151 16.78 5.16 4.08
C GLU A 151 17.53 5.01 2.75
N ALA A 152 18.80 4.58 2.78
CA ALA A 152 19.58 4.34 1.56
C ALA A 152 18.98 3.17 0.78
N ASP A 153 18.67 2.08 1.47
CA ASP A 153 18.04 0.88 0.89
C ASP A 153 16.64 1.20 0.36
N LEU A 154 15.88 2.03 1.08
CA LEU A 154 14.58 2.52 0.61
C LEU A 154 14.70 3.26 -0.73
N ARG A 155 15.68 4.15 -0.88
CA ARG A 155 15.86 4.91 -2.13
C ARG A 155 16.19 3.98 -3.29
N ILE A 156 17.04 2.98 -3.07
CA ILE A 156 17.35 1.94 -4.08
C ILE A 156 16.06 1.18 -4.45
N PHE A 157 15.31 0.72 -3.45
CA PHE A 157 14.04 0.02 -3.65
C PHE A 157 13.03 0.86 -4.45
N LEU A 158 12.83 2.12 -4.10
CA LEU A 158 11.92 3.03 -4.81
C LEU A 158 12.39 3.26 -6.25
N GLN A 159 13.70 3.44 -6.47
CA GLN A 159 14.25 3.62 -7.81
C GLN A 159 13.99 2.40 -8.70
N GLU A 160 14.20 1.19 -8.18
CA GLU A 160 13.93 -0.06 -8.89
C GLU A 160 12.44 -0.17 -9.24
N VAL A 161 11.57 0.05 -8.27
CA VAL A 161 10.11 -0.03 -8.46
C VAL A 161 9.60 0.99 -9.48
N LEU A 162 10.10 2.23 -9.44
CA LEU A 162 9.71 3.29 -10.37
C LEU A 162 10.24 3.05 -11.79
N SER A 163 11.40 2.39 -11.93
CA SER A 163 11.98 2.04 -13.23
C SER A 163 11.19 0.95 -13.97
N GLN A 164 10.57 0.02 -13.23
CA GLN A 164 9.76 -1.05 -13.81
C GLN A 164 8.45 -0.56 -14.43
N GLY A 165 7.98 0.63 -14.03
CA GLY A 165 6.74 1.25 -14.51
C GLY A 165 6.93 2.28 -15.63
N ALA A 166 8.16 2.41 -16.18
CA ALA A 166 8.47 3.25 -17.34
C ALA A 166 8.11 2.56 -18.67
#